data_AF-A0A381J676-F1
#
_entry.id   AF-A0A381J676-F1
#
_cell.length_a   1.000
_cell.length_b   1.000
_cell.length_c   1.000
_cell.angle_alpha   90.00
_cell.angle_beta   90.00
_cell.angle_gamma   90.00
#
_symmetry.space_group_name_H-M   'P 1'
#
loop_
_entity.id
_entity.type
_entity.pdbx_description
1 polymer ?
#
loop_
_entity_poly.entity_id
_entity_poly.type
_entity_poly.pdbx_seq_one_letter_code
_entity_poly.pdbx_strand_id
1 'polypeptide(L)'
;MNKSYRQNSYKRYNATTYATTYALNHNPNYRYFPISGDTSGNCANFVSQCLFAGGALMDFNQHHPWWYKKYNRNVMKDTWSISWAVAHSLYYFLRVNESINSPYVKGLEVSNKELLEVGDLVFFEDNRHVIFHSAIITSFIGKEPLISQNSFDALNIPLRTYWDAYKIHFVKIII
;
A
#
# COMPACT_ATOMS: atom_id res chain seq x y z
N MET A 1 -32.83 6.32 3.01
CA MET A 1 -31.81 5.52 3.73
C MET A 1 -30.64 6.43 4.05
N ASN A 2 -30.48 6.83 5.31
CA ASN A 2 -29.37 7.69 5.76
C ASN A 2 -28.06 6.90 5.70
N LYS A 3 -27.23 7.14 4.68
CA LYS A 3 -25.81 6.76 4.73
C LYS A 3 -25.15 7.68 5.75
N SER A 4 -25.05 7.22 7.00
CA SER A 4 -24.13 7.80 7.96
C SER A 4 -22.72 7.63 7.38
N TYR A 5 -22.18 8.72 6.82
CA TYR A 5 -20.78 8.77 6.42
C TYR A 5 -19.98 8.69 7.72
N ARG A 6 -19.55 7.49 8.11
CA ARG A 6 -18.55 7.34 9.17
C ARG A 6 -17.36 8.19 8.76
N GLN A 7 -17.07 9.20 9.57
CA GLN A 7 -15.89 10.03 9.41
C GLN A 7 -14.67 9.10 9.42
N ASN A 8 -13.97 9.02 8.29
CA ASN A 8 -12.91 8.05 8.09
C ASN A 8 -11.72 8.47 8.97
N SER A 9 -11.43 7.68 10.00
CA SER A 9 -10.52 8.00 11.10
C SER A 9 -9.05 7.70 10.78
N TYR A 10 -8.65 7.84 9.51
CA TYR A 10 -7.32 7.41 9.08
C TYR A 10 -6.21 8.21 9.78
N LYS A 11 -5.27 7.49 10.38
CA LYS A 11 -4.11 8.02 11.08
C LYS A 11 -2.85 7.52 10.39
N ARG A 12 -2.20 8.41 9.62
CA ARG A 12 -0.90 8.16 8.97
C ARG A 12 0.12 7.57 9.94
N TYR A 13 0.18 8.10 11.16
CA TYR A 13 1.07 7.62 12.22
C TYR A 13 0.88 6.13 12.55
N ASN A 14 -0.35 5.62 12.55
CA ASN A 14 -0.61 4.20 12.81
C ASN A 14 -0.16 3.33 11.63
N ALA A 15 -0.39 3.80 10.40
CA ALA A 15 0.08 3.10 9.19
C ALA A 15 1.60 2.97 9.17
N THR A 16 2.31 4.04 9.55
CA THR A 16 3.77 4.04 9.53
C THR A 16 4.39 3.33 10.72
N THR A 17 3.75 3.38 11.90
CA THR A 17 4.13 2.53 13.05
C THR A 17 3.99 1.04 12.70
N TYR A 18 2.91 0.67 12.01
CA TYR A 18 2.76 -0.69 11.51
C TYR A 18 3.87 -1.04 10.54
N ALA A 19 4.15 -0.15 9.58
CA ALA A 19 5.19 -0.36 8.58
C ALA A 19 6.57 -0.58 9.24
N THR A 20 6.98 0.27 10.17
CA THR A 20 8.28 0.14 10.85
C THR A 20 8.36 -1.11 11.73
N THR A 21 7.24 -1.57 12.28
CA THR A 21 7.17 -2.81 13.05
C THR A 21 7.38 -4.06 12.19
N TYR A 22 6.75 -4.11 11.01
CA TYR A 22 6.70 -5.31 10.17
C TYR A 22 7.53 -5.22 8.89
N ALA A 23 8.29 -4.14 8.67
CA ALA A 23 9.16 -4.01 7.50
C ALA A 23 10.19 -5.14 7.41
N LEU A 24 10.77 -5.54 8.54
CA LEU A 24 11.83 -6.55 8.62
C LEU A 24 11.32 -7.96 8.93
N ASN A 25 10.03 -8.11 9.25
CA ASN A 25 9.43 -9.40 9.63
C ASN A 25 7.95 -9.41 9.25
N HIS A 26 7.49 -10.44 8.54
CA HIS A 26 6.09 -10.55 8.14
C HIS A 26 5.13 -10.64 9.35
N ASN A 27 3.98 -9.98 9.26
CA ASN A 27 2.94 -10.13 10.28
C ASN A 27 2.26 -11.51 10.15
N PRO A 28 2.36 -12.39 11.16
CA PRO A 28 1.81 -13.75 11.07
C PRO A 28 0.27 -13.79 11.06
N ASN A 29 -0.39 -12.65 11.30
CA ASN A 29 -1.84 -12.53 11.23
C ASN A 29 -2.41 -12.34 9.81
N TYR A 30 -1.53 -12.32 8.80
CA TYR A 30 -1.88 -12.17 7.40
C TYR A 30 -1.17 -13.23 6.57
N ARG A 31 -1.76 -13.55 5.43
CA ARG A 31 -1.17 -14.42 4.42
C ARG A 31 0.13 -13.79 3.92
N TYR A 32 1.20 -14.59 3.93
CA TYR A 32 2.46 -14.24 3.30
C TYR A 32 2.47 -14.70 1.83
N PHE A 33 3.03 -13.84 0.97
CA PHE A 33 3.17 -14.09 -0.47
C PHE A 33 4.66 -14.16 -0.83
N PRO A 34 5.29 -15.34 -0.72
CA PRO A 34 6.71 -15.48 -0.99
C PRO A 34 7.04 -15.04 -2.41
N ILE A 35 8.29 -14.62 -2.61
CA ILE A 35 8.83 -14.35 -3.94
C ILE A 35 8.76 -15.65 -4.76
N SER A 36 8.21 -15.55 -5.96
CA SER A 36 8.16 -16.63 -6.95
C SER A 36 8.66 -16.07 -8.28
N GLY A 37 9.87 -16.47 -8.67
CA GLY A 37 10.59 -15.85 -9.79
C GLY A 37 10.97 -14.42 -9.47
N ASP A 38 10.56 -13.48 -10.32
CA ASP A 38 10.75 -12.04 -10.20
C ASP A 38 9.55 -11.31 -9.56
N THR A 39 8.52 -12.05 -9.13
CA THR A 39 7.28 -11.46 -8.61
C THR A 39 7.04 -11.82 -7.14
N SER A 40 6.45 -10.88 -6.41
CA SER A 40 5.93 -11.10 -5.05
C SER A 40 4.67 -10.28 -4.85
N GLY A 41 3.60 -10.93 -4.36
CA GLY A 41 2.41 -10.21 -3.90
C GLY A 41 2.59 -9.51 -2.55
N ASN A 42 3.73 -9.71 -1.87
CA ASN A 42 3.87 -9.27 -0.49
C ASN A 42 4.08 -7.75 -0.37
N CYS A 43 4.59 -7.10 -1.41
CA CYS A 43 4.75 -5.64 -1.43
C CYS A 43 3.39 -4.92 -1.25
N ALA A 44 2.42 -5.26 -2.08
CA ALA A 44 1.08 -4.69 -2.02
C ALA A 44 0.31 -5.18 -0.79
N ASN A 45 0.45 -6.46 -0.43
CA ASN A 45 -0.13 -7.01 0.80
C ASN A 45 0.33 -6.25 2.05
N PHE A 46 1.63 -5.94 2.15
CA PHE A 46 2.20 -5.18 3.26
C PHE A 46 1.72 -3.74 3.28
N VAL A 47 1.75 -3.05 2.13
CA VAL A 47 1.21 -1.68 2.03
C VAL A 47 -0.27 -1.65 2.40
N SER A 48 -1.06 -2.62 1.94
CA SER A 48 -2.48 -2.73 2.30
C SER A 48 -2.69 -2.94 3.80
N GLN A 49 -1.86 -3.77 4.44
CA GLN A 49 -1.85 -3.92 5.89
C GLN A 49 -1.51 -2.60 6.61
N CYS A 50 -0.56 -1.82 6.09
CA CYS A 50 -0.24 -0.50 6.64
C CYS A 50 -1.44 0.45 6.55
N LEU A 51 -2.07 0.55 5.38
CA LEU A 51 -3.27 1.39 5.18
C LEU A 51 -4.40 0.97 6.13
N PHE A 52 -4.64 -0.33 6.26
CA PHE A 52 -5.66 -0.87 7.15
C PHE A 52 -5.35 -0.60 8.63
N ALA A 53 -4.10 -0.76 9.06
CA ALA A 53 -3.65 -0.40 10.41
C ALA A 53 -3.77 1.11 10.67
N GLY A 54 -3.63 1.92 9.61
CA GLY A 54 -3.95 3.35 9.61
C GLY A 54 -5.43 3.65 9.86
N GLY A 55 -6.34 2.67 9.72
CA GLY A 55 -7.78 2.84 9.90
C GLY A 55 -8.54 3.02 8.59
N ALA A 56 -7.91 2.78 7.43
CA ALA A 56 -8.61 2.80 6.15
C ALA A 56 -9.71 1.74 6.13
N LEU A 57 -10.92 2.15 5.74
CA LEU A 57 -12.04 1.23 5.59
C LEU A 57 -11.82 0.34 4.36
N MET A 58 -12.02 -0.97 4.52
CA MET A 58 -12.04 -1.90 3.40
C MET A 58 -13.25 -1.62 2.49
N ASP A 59 -13.03 -1.67 1.18
CA ASP A 59 -14.08 -1.55 0.18
C ASP A 59 -14.44 -2.94 -0.36
N PHE A 60 -15.67 -3.39 -0.09
CA PHE A 60 -16.19 -4.67 -0.57
C PHE A 60 -17.02 -4.54 -1.86
N ASN A 61 -16.99 -3.39 -2.53
CA ASN A 61 -17.65 -3.18 -3.81
C ASN A 61 -17.11 -4.16 -4.87
N GLN A 62 -17.99 -4.64 -5.74
CA GLN A 62 -17.66 -5.60 -6.80
C GLN A 62 -16.79 -4.98 -7.91
N HIS A 63 -16.91 -3.67 -8.19
CA HIS A 63 -16.23 -3.04 -9.32
C HIS A 63 -14.75 -2.73 -9.02
N HIS A 64 -14.47 -2.20 -7.83
CA HIS A 64 -13.11 -1.83 -7.40
C HIS A 64 -12.89 -2.24 -5.93
N PRO A 65 -12.91 -3.55 -5.62
CA PRO A 65 -12.76 -4.01 -4.24
C PRO A 65 -11.37 -3.65 -3.71
N TRP A 66 -11.23 -3.48 -2.40
CA TRP A 66 -9.98 -3.51 -1.63
C TRP A 66 -10.27 -4.06 -0.23
N TRP A 67 -9.98 -5.34 0.00
CA TRP A 67 -10.34 -6.01 1.25
C TRP A 67 -9.50 -7.26 1.54
N TYR A 68 -9.48 -7.62 2.83
CA TYR A 68 -8.91 -8.86 3.34
C TYR A 68 -9.84 -9.49 4.36
N LYS A 69 -10.17 -10.78 4.18
CA LYS A 69 -11.06 -11.54 5.07
C LYS A 69 -10.29 -12.69 5.72
N LYS A 70 -10.23 -12.63 7.05
CA LYS A 70 -9.66 -13.70 7.87
C LYS A 70 -10.61 -14.88 7.97
N TYR A 71 -10.05 -16.09 7.98
CA TYR A 71 -10.74 -17.33 8.26
C TYR A 71 -10.30 -17.86 9.62
N ASN A 72 -11.03 -17.47 10.67
CA ASN A 72 -10.70 -17.77 12.06
C ASN A 72 -9.23 -17.41 12.37
N ARG A 73 -8.42 -18.39 12.77
CA ARG A 73 -6.98 -18.25 13.03
C ARG A 73 -6.11 -18.93 11.96
N ASN A 74 -6.70 -19.34 10.83
CA ASN A 74 -5.99 -20.06 9.78
C ASN A 74 -5.75 -19.17 8.56
N VAL A 75 -4.61 -18.48 8.56
CA VAL A 75 -4.18 -17.58 7.48
C VAL A 75 -4.06 -18.26 6.12
N MET A 76 -3.97 -19.59 6.08
CA MET A 76 -3.92 -20.33 4.82
C MET A 76 -5.26 -20.37 4.09
N LYS A 77 -6.36 -20.10 4.81
CA LYS A 77 -7.73 -20.06 4.30
C LYS A 77 -8.29 -18.64 4.19
N ASP A 78 -7.48 -17.62 4.50
CA ASP A 78 -7.87 -16.23 4.31
C ASP A 78 -8.13 -15.94 2.83
N THR A 79 -8.96 -14.94 2.57
CA THR A 79 -9.29 -14.50 1.21
C THR A 79 -9.09 -13.00 1.10
N TRP A 80 -8.83 -12.49 -0.11
CA TRP A 80 -8.53 -11.09 -0.35
C TRP A 80 -8.94 -10.67 -1.76
N SER A 81 -9.07 -9.36 -1.99
CA SER A 81 -9.23 -8.79 -3.33
C SER A 81 -7.89 -8.70 -4.07
N ILE A 82 -7.92 -8.68 -5.41
CA ILE A 82 -6.70 -8.54 -6.23
C ILE A 82 -5.91 -7.28 -5.84
N SER A 83 -6.60 -6.16 -5.68
CA SER A 83 -6.02 -4.87 -5.22
C SER A 83 -5.39 -4.90 -3.82
N TRP A 84 -5.71 -5.87 -2.97
CA TRP A 84 -5.06 -5.98 -1.66
C TRP A 84 -3.62 -6.50 -1.81
N ALA A 85 -3.38 -7.41 -2.76
CA ALA A 85 -2.13 -8.17 -2.86
C ALA A 85 -1.36 -7.97 -4.19
N VAL A 86 -1.88 -7.17 -5.13
CA VAL A 86 -1.22 -6.88 -6.41
C VAL A 86 -0.97 -5.38 -6.55
N ALA A 87 0.30 -4.98 -6.72
CA ALA A 87 0.72 -3.57 -6.72
C ALA A 87 0.01 -2.74 -7.80
N HIS A 88 -0.10 -3.28 -9.01
CA HIS A 88 -0.84 -2.66 -10.11
C HIS A 88 -2.29 -2.37 -9.71
N SER A 89 -3.02 -3.38 -9.24
CA SER A 89 -4.43 -3.23 -8.87
C SER A 89 -4.64 -2.33 -7.64
N LEU A 90 -3.70 -2.30 -6.70
CA LEU A 90 -3.73 -1.37 -5.56
C LEU A 90 -3.59 0.08 -6.04
N TYR A 91 -2.63 0.35 -6.93
CA TYR A 91 -2.45 1.68 -7.50
C TYR A 91 -3.73 2.17 -8.20
N TYR A 92 -4.30 1.36 -9.09
CA TYR A 92 -5.54 1.73 -9.79
C TYR A 92 -6.71 1.93 -8.84
N PHE A 93 -6.86 1.09 -7.81
CA PHE A 93 -7.88 1.28 -6.78
C PHE A 93 -7.78 2.67 -6.13
N LEU A 94 -6.58 3.08 -5.71
CA LEU A 94 -6.34 4.39 -5.10
C LEU A 94 -6.63 5.55 -6.05
N ARG A 95 -6.22 5.43 -7.32
CA ARG A 95 -6.44 6.47 -8.35
C ARG A 95 -7.91 6.60 -8.75
N VAL A 96 -8.60 5.48 -8.93
CA VAL A 96 -10.03 5.48 -9.24
C VAL A 96 -10.82 6.06 -8.08
N ASN A 97 -10.50 5.69 -6.85
CA ASN A 97 -11.15 6.28 -5.68
C ASN A 97 -10.97 7.79 -5.61
N GLU A 98 -9.78 8.28 -5.96
CA GLU A 98 -9.51 9.72 -6.02
C GLU A 98 -10.38 10.41 -7.08
N SER A 99 -10.42 9.87 -8.30
CA SER A 99 -11.15 10.49 -9.42
C SER A 99 -12.67 10.54 -9.22
N ILE A 100 -13.24 9.59 -8.48
CA ILE A 100 -14.68 9.56 -8.16
C ILE A 100 -15.01 10.18 -6.79
N ASN A 101 -14.02 10.76 -6.11
CA ASN A 101 -14.14 11.29 -4.75
C ASN A 101 -14.79 10.28 -3.77
N SER A 102 -14.27 9.05 -3.79
CA SER A 102 -14.71 7.94 -2.97
C SER A 102 -14.55 8.25 -1.46
N PRO A 103 -15.44 7.74 -0.59
CA PRO A 103 -15.27 7.84 0.87
C PRO A 103 -14.17 6.90 1.44
N TYR A 104 -13.66 5.98 0.62
CA TYR A 104 -12.58 5.06 0.99
C TYR A 104 -11.20 5.71 0.80
N VAL A 105 -10.13 4.95 1.03
CA VAL A 105 -8.77 5.44 0.82
C VAL A 105 -8.53 5.80 -0.64
N LYS A 106 -7.94 6.98 -0.86
CA LYS A 106 -7.64 7.56 -2.17
C LYS A 106 -6.14 7.82 -2.29
N GLY A 107 -5.67 7.89 -3.53
CA GLY A 107 -4.29 8.26 -3.85
C GLY A 107 -4.25 9.41 -4.85
N LEU A 108 -3.73 10.56 -4.41
CA LEU A 108 -3.41 11.67 -5.31
C LEU A 108 -1.98 11.49 -5.82
N GLU A 109 -1.80 11.25 -7.11
CA GLU A 109 -0.46 11.22 -7.69
C GLU A 109 0.10 12.65 -7.79
N VAL A 110 1.33 12.82 -7.33
CA VAL A 110 2.05 14.09 -7.35
C VAL A 110 3.29 13.99 -8.24
N SER A 111 3.64 15.09 -8.89
CA SER A 111 4.78 15.13 -9.81
C SER A 111 6.14 15.22 -9.12
N ASN A 112 6.18 15.61 -7.84
CA ASN A 112 7.42 15.81 -7.10
C ASN A 112 7.40 15.07 -5.76
N LYS A 113 8.45 14.29 -5.49
CA LYS A 113 8.68 13.58 -4.23
C LYS A 113 8.75 14.50 -3.00
N GLU A 114 9.11 15.78 -3.18
CA GLU A 114 9.13 16.77 -2.09
C GLU A 114 7.74 17.07 -1.50
N LEU A 115 6.66 16.71 -2.21
CA LEU A 115 5.29 16.83 -1.72
C LEU A 115 4.86 15.64 -0.86
N LEU A 116 5.68 14.59 -0.79
CA LEU A 116 5.37 13.40 -0.01
C LEU A 116 5.56 13.64 1.49
N GLU A 117 4.79 12.90 2.28
CA GLU A 117 4.92 12.83 3.73
C GLU A 117 4.96 11.37 4.20
N VAL A 118 5.31 11.17 5.47
CA VAL A 118 5.32 9.84 6.09
C VAL A 118 3.91 9.22 5.99
N GLY A 119 3.84 7.99 5.48
CA GLY A 119 2.61 7.25 5.22
C GLY A 119 2.05 7.42 3.81
N ASP A 120 2.66 8.25 2.96
CA ASP A 120 2.42 8.21 1.52
C ASP A 120 3.07 6.98 0.88
N LEU A 121 2.67 6.69 -0.35
CA LEU A 121 3.10 5.49 -1.07
C LEU A 121 3.94 5.84 -2.28
N VAL A 122 4.78 4.88 -2.66
CA VAL A 122 5.45 4.88 -3.95
C VAL A 122 5.14 3.59 -4.70
N PHE A 123 5.01 3.71 -6.01
CA PHE A 123 4.81 2.58 -6.91
C PHE A 123 5.87 2.60 -8.00
N PHE A 124 6.35 1.43 -8.39
CA PHE A 124 7.40 1.27 -9.40
C PHE A 124 6.80 0.61 -10.64
N GLU A 125 7.00 1.24 -11.80
CA GLU A 125 6.51 0.81 -13.11
C GLU A 125 7.68 0.33 -13.97
N ASP A 126 7.48 -0.78 -14.68
CA ASP A 126 8.45 -1.31 -15.65
C ASP A 126 8.30 -0.65 -17.03
N ASN A 127 9.20 -0.98 -17.96
CA ASN A 127 9.17 -0.45 -19.33
C ASN A 127 8.00 -0.96 -20.19
N ARG A 128 7.15 -1.86 -19.66
CA ARG A 128 5.91 -2.34 -20.28
C ARG A 128 4.68 -1.65 -19.68
N HIS A 129 4.88 -0.59 -18.89
CA HIS A 129 3.83 0.15 -18.18
C HIS A 129 3.08 -0.67 -17.13
N VAL A 130 3.74 -1.68 -16.56
CA VAL A 130 3.20 -2.49 -15.47
C VAL A 130 3.78 -2.02 -14.16
N ILE A 131 2.93 -1.50 -13.28
CA ILE A 131 3.27 -1.31 -11.87
C ILE A 131 3.51 -2.67 -11.21
N PHE A 132 4.75 -2.95 -10.85
CA PHE A 132 5.19 -4.25 -10.35
C PHE A 132 5.53 -4.25 -8.86
N HIS A 133 5.77 -3.08 -8.25
CA HIS A 133 6.14 -2.98 -6.85
C HIS A 133 5.49 -1.77 -6.17
N SER A 134 5.26 -1.89 -4.86
CA SER A 134 4.74 -0.81 -4.01
C SER A 134 5.48 -0.76 -2.67
N ALA A 135 5.72 0.44 -2.15
CA ALA A 135 6.32 0.66 -0.85
C ALA A 135 5.68 1.87 -0.14
N ILE A 136 5.91 1.99 1.16
CA ILE A 136 5.40 3.09 2.00
C ILE A 136 6.54 3.98 2.48
N ILE A 137 6.35 5.29 2.46
CA ILE A 137 7.29 6.25 3.04
C ILE A 137 7.23 6.17 4.56
N THR A 138 8.33 5.83 5.21
CA THR A 138 8.40 5.68 6.67
C THR A 138 9.31 6.69 7.36
N SER A 139 10.21 7.32 6.63
CA SER A 139 11.12 8.34 7.15
C SER A 139 11.68 9.22 6.02
N PHE A 140 12.50 10.20 6.39
CA PHE A 140 13.21 11.09 5.47
C PHE A 140 14.65 11.32 5.94
N ILE A 141 15.58 11.50 5.00
CA ILE A 141 16.90 12.12 5.24
C ILE A 141 16.88 13.48 4.57
N GLY A 142 16.75 14.55 5.36
CA GLY A 142 16.44 15.87 4.82
C GLY A 142 15.10 15.86 4.09
N LYS A 143 15.10 16.14 2.78
CA LYS A 143 13.92 16.05 1.90
C LYS A 143 13.82 14.73 1.13
N GLU A 144 14.80 13.84 1.27
CA GLU A 144 14.82 12.57 0.54
C GLU A 144 13.96 11.51 1.26
N PRO A 145 12.90 10.98 0.62
CA PRO A 145 12.05 9.99 1.25
C PRO A 145 12.76 8.64 1.37
N LEU A 146 12.57 8.01 2.53
CA LEU A 146 12.97 6.63 2.80
C LEU A 146 11.74 5.74 2.82
N ILE A 147 11.86 4.59 2.15
CA ILE A 147 10.77 3.64 1.99
C ILE A 147 10.97 2.41 2.87
N SER A 148 9.87 1.78 3.25
CA SER A 148 9.85 0.43 3.81
C SER A 148 8.99 -0.50 2.96
N GLN A 149 9.41 -1.75 2.86
CA GLN A 149 8.76 -2.80 2.08
C GLN A 149 9.02 -4.17 2.70
N ASN A 150 8.23 -5.17 2.29
CA ASN A 150 8.27 -6.49 2.91
C ASN A 150 8.40 -7.65 1.89
N SER A 151 8.77 -7.36 0.64
CA SER A 151 9.17 -8.39 -0.32
C SER A 151 10.61 -8.87 -0.08
N PHE A 152 11.52 -7.97 0.27
CA PHE A 152 12.91 -8.28 0.64
C PHE A 152 13.27 -7.78 2.04
N ASP A 153 12.26 -7.57 2.89
CA ASP A 153 12.43 -7.13 4.27
C ASP A 153 13.35 -5.91 4.45
N ALA A 154 12.85 -4.73 4.07
CA ALA A 154 13.65 -3.51 4.13
C ALA A 154 12.93 -2.39 4.88
N LEU A 155 13.67 -1.74 5.78
CA LEU A 155 13.23 -0.63 6.61
C LEU A 155 14.05 0.61 6.29
N ASN A 156 13.37 1.73 6.01
CA ASN A 156 13.98 3.06 5.83
C ASN A 156 15.14 3.07 4.81
N ILE A 157 14.94 2.43 3.66
CA ILE A 157 15.92 2.41 2.57
C ILE A 157 15.70 3.57 1.58
N PRO A 158 16.75 4.05 0.89
CA PRO A 158 16.58 5.06 -0.15
C PRO A 158 15.73 4.56 -1.33
N LEU A 159 14.89 5.43 -1.89
CA LEU A 159 13.97 5.10 -2.99
C LEU A 159 14.64 4.38 -4.21
N ARG A 160 15.92 4.66 -4.47
CA ARG A 160 16.66 4.17 -5.65
C ARG A 160 17.42 2.86 -5.46
N THR A 161 17.40 2.26 -4.27
CA THR A 161 18.44 1.27 -3.94
C THR A 161 18.23 -0.14 -4.51
N TYR A 162 17.04 -0.52 -5.01
CA TYR A 162 16.75 -1.95 -5.30
C TYR A 162 15.93 -2.26 -6.56
N TRP A 163 15.44 -1.26 -7.30
CA TRP A 163 14.51 -1.51 -8.40
C TRP A 163 14.91 -0.73 -9.65
N ASP A 164 15.16 -1.43 -10.76
CA ASP A 164 15.32 -0.85 -12.09
C ASP A 164 13.96 -0.44 -12.67
N ALA A 165 13.31 0.51 -12.02
CA ALA A 165 12.02 1.02 -12.45
C ALA A 165 12.18 2.00 -13.62
N TYR A 166 11.34 1.84 -14.64
CA TYR A 166 11.21 2.79 -15.74
C TYR A 166 10.62 4.11 -15.25
N LYS A 167 9.63 4.03 -14.34
CA LYS A 167 9.00 5.18 -13.70
C LYS A 167 8.66 4.90 -12.24
N ILE A 168 8.75 5.93 -11.41
CA ILE A 168 8.29 5.89 -10.02
C ILE A 168 7.10 6.85 -9.89
N HIS A 169 6.01 6.34 -9.32
CA HIS A 169 4.80 7.10 -9.04
C HIS A 169 4.78 7.49 -7.56
N PHE A 170 4.59 8.78 -7.29
CA PHE A 170 4.49 9.34 -5.95
C PHE A 170 3.02 9.55 -5.63
N VAL A 171 2.48 8.81 -4.65
CA VAL A 171 1.05 8.79 -4.36
C VAL A 171 0.79 9.26 -2.95
N LYS A 172 0.19 10.44 -2.82
CA LYS A 172 -0.27 10.97 -1.54
C LYS A 172 -1.54 10.26 -1.11
N ILE A 173 -1.53 9.69 0.09
CA ILE A 173 -2.73 9.08 0.66
C ILE A 173 -3.65 10.16 1.19
N ILE A 174 -4.83 10.27 0.59
CA ILE A 174 -5.85 11.22 1.04
C ILE A 174 -7.11 10.44 1.40
N ILE A 175 -7.79 10.87 2.46
CA ILE A 175 -9.04 10.28 2.94
C ILE A 175 -10.02 11.41 3.22
#